data_AF-A0A2N1DAQ0-F1
#
_entry.id   AF-A0A2N1DAQ0-F1
#
_cell.length_a   1.000
_cell.length_b   1.000
_cell.length_c   1.000
_cell.angle_alpha   90.00
_cell.angle_beta   90.00
_cell.angle_gamma   90.00
#
_symmetry.space_group_name_H-M   'P 1'
#
loop_
_entity.id
_entity.type
_entity.pdbx_description
1 polymer ?
#
loop_
_entity_poly.entity_id
_entity_poly.type
_entity_poly.pdbx_seq_one_letter_code
_entity_poly.pdbx_strand_id
1 'polypeptide(L)'
;MTIARIDFTELAGISTLEKLENEFQYQMDLSDGCYFFWHHTDFLEHAIYPAKNAKAQAILQFLAHCACPISLLRLACSLSPRNFDHGPITSDEFTVHYMLYCFEVVSNCIHDPKIRDIINIYRKTTEFRSACELLITYQSDIISSNICPTVLNMITESLSSTESRVH
;
A
#
# COMPACT_ATOMS: atom_id res chain seq x y z
N MET A 1 18.56 2.29 -5.17
CA MET A 1 17.89 2.16 -6.48
C MET A 1 17.11 3.45 -6.69
N THR A 2 17.50 4.29 -7.66
CA THR A 2 16.81 5.57 -7.91
C THR A 2 15.77 5.31 -8.99
N ILE A 3 14.57 4.86 -8.58
CA ILE A 3 13.44 4.71 -9.50
C ILE A 3 13.07 6.12 -9.95
N ALA A 4 13.00 6.37 -11.26
CA ALA A 4 12.40 7.59 -11.78
C ALA A 4 10.96 7.65 -11.24
N ARG A 5 10.69 8.58 -10.33
CA ARG A 5 9.39 8.67 -9.64
C ARG A 5 8.33 9.09 -10.67
N ILE A 6 7.67 8.11 -11.28
CA ILE A 6 6.51 8.37 -12.14
C ILE A 6 5.35 8.70 -11.20
N ASP A 7 5.02 9.99 -11.15
CA ASP A 7 3.86 10.50 -10.43
C ASP A 7 2.69 10.63 -11.42
N PHE A 8 1.62 9.90 -11.15
CA PHE A 8 0.36 9.93 -11.88
C PHE A 8 -0.81 10.37 -11.00
N THR A 9 -0.53 11.01 -9.85
CA THR A 9 -1.56 11.58 -8.96
C THR A 9 -2.45 12.59 -9.68
N GLU A 10 -1.92 13.32 -10.66
CA GLU A 10 -2.67 14.27 -11.50
C GLU A 10 -3.89 13.63 -12.20
N LEU A 11 -3.87 12.32 -12.46
CA LEU A 11 -5.00 11.60 -13.05
C LEU A 11 -6.22 11.52 -12.11
N ALA A 12 -6.07 11.85 -10.83
CA ALA A 12 -7.19 12.02 -9.91
C ALA A 12 -8.06 13.24 -10.26
N GLY A 13 -7.47 14.25 -10.92
CA GLY A 13 -8.11 15.52 -11.22
C GLY A 13 -8.04 16.51 -10.05
N ILE A 14 -7.91 17.79 -10.40
CA ILE A 14 -7.63 18.90 -9.47
C ILE A 14 -8.63 18.93 -8.30
N SER A 15 -9.93 18.86 -8.57
CA SER A 15 -10.94 18.91 -7.50
C SER A 15 -10.81 17.76 -6.49
N THR A 16 -10.43 16.56 -6.94
CA THR A 16 -10.21 15.41 -6.06
C THR A 16 -8.91 15.59 -5.25
N LEU A 17 -7.85 16.09 -5.89
CA LEU A 17 -6.58 16.37 -5.21
C LEU A 17 -6.70 17.47 -4.15
N GLU A 18 -7.43 18.56 -4.43
CA GLU A 18 -7.68 19.62 -3.45
C GLU A 18 -8.41 19.09 -2.21
N LYS A 19 -9.42 18.23 -2.41
CA LYS A 19 -10.11 17.55 -1.30
C LYS A 19 -9.17 16.64 -0.51
N LEU A 20 -8.31 15.89 -1.22
CA LEU A 20 -7.35 15.00 -0.59
C LEU A 20 -6.35 15.78 0.27
N GLU A 21 -5.80 16.86 -0.28
CA GLU A 21 -4.84 17.73 0.41
C GLU A 21 -5.47 18.42 1.61
N ASN A 22 -6.68 18.97 1.46
CA ASN A 22 -7.37 19.66 2.56
C ASN A 22 -7.64 18.73 3.75
N GLU A 23 -8.10 17.50 3.51
CA GLU A 23 -8.31 16.52 4.58
C GLU A 23 -6.98 16.09 5.19
N PHE A 24 -5.94 15.87 4.38
CA PHE A 24 -4.61 15.54 4.88
C PHE A 24 -4.08 16.64 5.82
N GLN A 25 -4.10 17.90 5.39
CA GLN A 25 -3.67 19.04 6.21
C GLN A 25 -4.49 19.15 7.50
N TYR A 26 -5.81 19.02 7.41
CA TYR A 26 -6.69 19.04 8.59
C TYR A 26 -6.32 17.97 9.62
N GLN A 27 -6.11 16.72 9.20
CA GLN A 27 -5.74 15.63 10.10
C GLN A 27 -4.33 15.81 10.68
N MET A 28 -3.40 16.35 9.89
CA MET A 28 -2.05 16.67 10.36
C MET A 28 -2.08 17.78 11.41
N ASP A 29 -2.90 18.81 11.22
CA ASP A 29 -3.09 19.88 12.22
C ASP A 29 -3.70 19.34 13.53
N LEU A 30 -4.68 18.42 13.44
CA LEU A 30 -5.31 17.81 14.61
C LEU A 30 -4.35 16.94 15.42
N SER A 31 -3.36 16.32 14.77
CA SER A 31 -2.45 15.36 15.39
C SER A 31 -1.06 15.92 15.68
N ASP A 32 -0.85 17.23 15.47
CA ASP A 32 0.47 17.87 15.51
C ASP A 32 1.50 17.12 14.62
N GLY A 33 1.03 16.75 13.42
CA GLY A 33 1.79 16.03 12.42
C GLY A 33 2.12 14.57 12.74
N CYS A 34 1.51 13.97 13.75
CA CYS A 34 1.86 12.61 14.17
C CYS A 34 1.11 11.52 13.39
N TYR A 35 -0.18 11.72 13.08
CA TYR A 35 -1.01 10.70 12.44
C TYR A 35 -2.12 11.32 11.59
N PHE A 36 -2.50 10.66 10.51
CA PHE A 36 -3.77 10.96 9.86
C PHE A 36 -4.62 9.71 9.75
N PHE A 37 -5.91 9.86 10.07
CA PHE A 37 -6.92 8.84 9.85
C PHE A 37 -7.92 9.37 8.85
N TRP A 38 -8.12 8.64 7.76
CA TRP A 38 -9.05 9.07 6.73
C TRP A 38 -10.48 8.84 7.17
N HIS A 39 -11.22 9.91 7.47
CA HIS A 39 -12.61 9.82 7.89
C HIS A 39 -13.60 10.30 6.82
N HIS A 40 -13.13 11.03 5.81
CA HIS A 40 -14.02 11.67 4.84
C HIS A 40 -14.62 10.65 3.84
N THR A 41 -15.95 10.65 3.73
CA THR A 41 -16.72 9.74 2.88
C THR A 41 -16.70 10.11 1.39
N ASP A 42 -16.02 11.19 1.02
CA ASP A 42 -16.03 11.76 -0.35
C ASP A 42 -15.40 10.82 -1.39
N PHE A 43 -14.65 9.83 -0.92
CA PHE A 43 -13.98 8.84 -1.75
C PHE A 43 -14.71 7.49 -1.76
N LEU A 44 -15.87 7.37 -1.08
CA LEU A 44 -16.71 6.18 -1.14
C LEU A 44 -17.25 5.91 -2.56
N GLU A 45 -17.35 6.95 -3.40
CA GLU A 45 -17.75 6.81 -4.80
C GLU A 45 -16.66 6.20 -5.70
N HIS A 46 -15.42 6.13 -5.21
CA HIS A 46 -14.31 5.53 -5.92
C HIS A 46 -13.89 4.25 -5.22
N ALA A 47 -14.23 3.09 -5.81
CA ALA A 47 -13.73 1.81 -5.34
C ALA A 47 -12.20 1.76 -5.47
N ILE A 48 -11.50 2.12 -4.38
CA ILE A 48 -10.04 2.06 -4.26
C ILE A 48 -9.55 0.64 -3.97
N TYR A 49 -10.46 -0.34 -3.87
CA TYR A 49 -10.14 -1.75 -3.85
C TYR A 49 -11.29 -2.59 -4.46
N PRO A 50 -11.06 -3.34 -5.55
CA PRO A 50 -9.87 -3.26 -6.41
C PRO A 50 -9.84 -1.95 -7.20
N ALA A 51 -8.67 -1.30 -7.29
CA ALA A 51 -8.49 -0.05 -8.03
C ALA A 51 -8.39 -0.28 -9.54
N LYS A 52 -9.53 -0.59 -10.18
CA LYS A 52 -9.63 -0.98 -11.60
C LYS A 52 -9.62 0.17 -12.61
N ASN A 53 -9.39 1.40 -12.16
CA ASN A 53 -9.34 2.58 -13.03
C ASN A 53 -8.21 3.53 -12.62
N ALA A 54 -7.73 4.33 -13.58
CA ALA A 54 -6.58 5.21 -13.39
C ALA A 54 -6.79 6.25 -12.27
N LYS A 55 -8.02 6.73 -12.10
CA LYS A 55 -8.38 7.67 -11.03
C LYS A 55 -8.22 7.05 -9.64
N ALA A 56 -8.69 5.81 -9.46
CA ALA A 56 -8.53 5.07 -8.21
C ALA A 56 -7.04 4.79 -7.91
N GLN A 57 -6.26 4.42 -8.94
CA GLN A 57 -4.81 4.25 -8.79
C GLN A 57 -4.12 5.56 -8.39
N ALA A 58 -4.51 6.69 -8.98
CA ALA A 58 -3.96 8.01 -8.65
C ALA A 58 -4.28 8.46 -7.22
N ILE A 59 -5.51 8.22 -6.75
CA ILE A 59 -5.90 8.46 -5.35
C ILE A 59 -5.05 7.58 -4.41
N LEU A 60 -4.87 6.31 -4.74
CA LEU A 60 -4.01 5.42 -3.95
C LEU A 60 -2.55 5.87 -3.96
N GLN A 61 -2.04 6.42 -5.07
CA GLN A 61 -0.68 6.96 -5.14
C GLN A 61 -0.50 8.18 -4.24
N PHE A 62 -1.49 9.07 -4.19
CA PHE A 62 -1.48 10.21 -3.25
C PHE A 62 -1.39 9.70 -1.81
N LEU A 63 -2.28 8.78 -1.41
CA LEU A 63 -2.28 8.23 -0.05
C LEU A 63 -1.02 7.42 0.27
N ALA A 64 -0.44 6.75 -0.74
CA ALA A 64 0.85 6.07 -0.63
C ALA A 64 2.01 7.04 -0.41
N HIS A 65 1.98 8.24 -1.02
CA HIS A 65 2.94 9.31 -0.77
C HIS A 65 2.85 9.83 0.67
N CYS A 66 1.67 9.78 1.29
CA CYS A 66 1.48 10.03 2.72
C CYS A 66 1.90 8.84 3.61
N ALA A 67 2.57 7.82 3.06
CA ALA A 67 2.99 6.61 3.78
C ALA A 67 1.85 5.78 4.39
N CYS A 68 0.64 5.81 3.81
CA CYS A 68 -0.44 4.94 4.26
C CYS A 68 -0.16 3.47 3.87
N PRO A 69 0.04 2.53 4.80
CA PRO A 69 0.41 1.14 4.47
C PRO A 69 -0.69 0.40 3.69
N ILE A 70 -1.96 0.66 4.01
CA ILE A 70 -3.09 0.05 3.29
C ILE A 70 -3.11 0.53 1.83
N SER A 71 -2.92 1.83 1.61
CA SER A 71 -2.92 2.39 0.26
C SER A 71 -1.69 1.96 -0.54
N LEU A 72 -0.52 1.87 0.10
CA LEU A 72 0.70 1.31 -0.51
C LEU A 72 0.46 -0.11 -1.04
N LEU A 73 -0.13 -0.98 -0.22
CA LEU A 73 -0.39 -2.37 -0.61
C LEU A 73 -1.43 -2.46 -1.74
N ARG A 74 -2.55 -1.74 -1.62
CA ARG A 74 -3.61 -1.69 -2.63
C ARG A 74 -3.09 -1.16 -3.96
N LEU A 75 -2.26 -0.11 -3.91
CA LEU A 75 -1.63 0.45 -5.10
C LEU A 75 -0.74 -0.59 -5.77
N ALA A 76 0.13 -1.24 -4.99
CA ALA A 76 1.05 -2.23 -5.53
C ALA A 76 0.33 -3.42 -6.19
N CYS A 77 -0.74 -3.91 -5.56
CA CYS A 77 -1.61 -4.94 -6.15
C CYS A 77 -2.28 -4.45 -7.44
N SER A 78 -2.72 -3.19 -7.50
CA SER A 78 -3.33 -2.64 -8.71
C SER A 78 -2.34 -2.45 -9.86
N LEU A 79 -1.06 -2.23 -9.55
CA LEU A 79 -0.01 -2.04 -10.55
C LEU A 79 0.55 -3.36 -11.10
N SER A 80 0.26 -4.49 -10.43
CA SER A 80 0.87 -5.76 -10.79
C SER A 80 0.20 -6.33 -12.03
N PRO A 81 0.90 -6.50 -13.17
CA PRO A 81 0.34 -7.20 -14.32
C PRO A 81 0.03 -8.68 -14.05
N ARG A 82 0.52 -9.22 -12.92
CA ARG A 82 0.28 -10.60 -12.47
C ARG A 82 -0.99 -10.74 -11.62
N ASN A 83 -1.57 -9.62 -11.18
CA ASN A 83 -2.83 -9.60 -10.47
C ASN A 83 -4.00 -9.53 -11.46
N PHE A 84 -4.97 -10.43 -11.35
CA PHE A 84 -6.16 -10.41 -12.23
C PHE A 84 -6.98 -9.11 -12.10
N ASP A 85 -6.99 -8.51 -10.91
CA ASP A 85 -7.73 -7.28 -10.61
C ASP A 85 -6.88 -6.00 -10.79
N HIS A 86 -5.85 -6.04 -11.63
CA HIS A 86 -4.99 -4.90 -11.89
C HIS A 86 -5.76 -3.73 -12.53
N GLY A 87 -5.27 -2.51 -12.29
CA GLY A 87 -5.76 -1.29 -12.94
C GLY A 87 -5.13 -1.08 -14.32
N PRO A 88 -5.52 -0.02 -15.05
CA PRO A 88 -4.99 0.26 -16.38
C PRO A 88 -3.50 0.64 -16.39
N ILE A 89 -2.96 1.15 -15.28
CA ILE A 89 -1.54 1.44 -15.12
C ILE A 89 -0.90 0.21 -14.48
N THR A 90 0.11 -0.36 -15.14
CA THR A 90 0.82 -1.56 -14.65
C THR A 90 2.33 -1.39 -14.72
N SER A 91 3.04 -1.96 -13.75
CA SER A 91 4.50 -2.06 -13.73
C SER A 91 4.95 -3.02 -12.63
N ASP A 92 5.66 -4.08 -13.03
CA ASP A 92 6.28 -5.02 -12.09
C ASP A 92 7.25 -4.31 -11.13
N GLU A 93 8.04 -3.37 -11.64
CA GLU A 93 9.01 -2.60 -10.85
C GLU A 93 8.30 -1.76 -9.77
N PHE A 94 7.25 -1.01 -10.14
CA PHE A 94 6.51 -0.21 -9.15
C PHE A 94 5.71 -1.08 -8.19
N THR A 95 5.19 -2.24 -8.62
CA THR A 95 4.57 -3.21 -7.73
C THR A 95 5.54 -3.63 -6.63
N VAL A 96 6.73 -4.10 -7.00
CA VAL A 96 7.74 -4.53 -6.01
C VAL A 96 8.13 -3.35 -5.12
N HIS A 97 8.37 -2.16 -5.69
CA HIS A 97 8.71 -0.97 -4.92
C HIS A 97 7.66 -0.62 -3.86
N TYR A 98 6.38 -0.50 -4.25
CA TYR A 98 5.31 -0.13 -3.32
C TYR A 98 5.01 -1.24 -2.32
N MET A 99 5.15 -2.52 -2.68
CA MET A 99 5.03 -3.62 -1.72
C MET A 99 6.13 -3.56 -0.66
N LEU A 100 7.39 -3.40 -1.06
CA LEU A 100 8.51 -3.29 -0.13
C LEU A 100 8.38 -2.06 0.77
N TYR A 101 7.97 -0.93 0.22
CA TYR A 101 7.71 0.27 1.01
C TYR A 101 6.55 0.06 1.99
N CYS A 102 5.46 -0.62 1.60
CA CYS A 102 4.40 -1.01 2.51
C CYS A 102 4.95 -1.83 3.70
N PHE A 103 5.77 -2.84 3.44
CA PHE A 103 6.32 -3.68 4.51
C PHE A 103 7.25 -2.91 5.44
N GLU A 104 8.05 -1.97 4.92
CA GLU A 104 8.87 -1.08 5.74
C GLU A 104 7.99 -0.21 6.66
N VAL A 105 6.95 0.43 6.10
CA VAL A 105 5.99 1.24 6.86
C VAL A 105 5.30 0.39 7.93
N VAL A 106 4.79 -0.78 7.58
CA VAL A 106 4.15 -1.71 8.53
C VAL A 106 5.11 -2.10 9.65
N SER A 107 6.37 -2.41 9.33
CA SER A 107 7.39 -2.74 10.32
C SER A 107 7.68 -1.59 11.28
N ASN A 108 7.58 -0.34 10.82
CA ASN A 108 7.72 0.82 11.70
C ASN A 108 6.46 1.02 12.56
N CYS A 109 5.28 0.87 11.96
CA CYS A 109 4.01 1.10 12.64
C CYS A 109 3.71 0.11 13.78
N ILE A 110 4.20 -1.13 13.70
CA ILE A 110 3.98 -2.12 14.78
C ILE A 110 4.63 -1.72 16.12
N HIS A 111 5.60 -0.80 16.10
CA HIS A 111 6.25 -0.29 17.30
C HIS A 111 5.50 0.89 17.92
N ASP A 112 4.56 1.50 17.20
CA ASP A 112 3.77 2.61 17.69
C ASP A 112 2.46 2.11 18.33
N PRO A 113 2.25 2.33 19.65
CA PRO A 113 1.11 1.77 20.37
C PRO A 113 -0.25 2.30 19.90
N LYS A 114 -0.32 3.47 19.24
CA LYS A 114 -1.59 4.06 18.78
C LYS A 114 -2.11 3.41 17.50
N ILE A 115 -1.22 2.93 16.65
CA ILE A 115 -1.57 2.35 15.34
C ILE A 115 -1.33 0.84 15.25
N ARG A 116 -0.52 0.27 16.15
CA ARG A 116 -0.17 -1.16 16.18
C ARG A 116 -1.39 -2.08 16.07
N ASP A 117 -2.46 -1.79 16.82
CA ASP A 117 -3.64 -2.66 16.85
C ASP A 117 -4.38 -2.65 15.51
N ILE A 118 -4.49 -1.49 14.87
CA ILE A 118 -5.08 -1.33 13.54
C ILE A 118 -4.26 -2.12 12.50
N ILE A 119 -2.93 -1.99 12.55
CA ILE A 119 -2.03 -2.71 11.64
C ILE A 119 -2.12 -4.23 11.87
N ASN A 120 -2.16 -4.69 13.12
CA ASN A 120 -2.30 -6.10 13.44
C ASN A 120 -3.66 -6.68 13.00
N ILE A 121 -4.73 -5.88 13.04
CA ILE A 121 -6.02 -6.27 12.46
C ILE A 121 -5.92 -6.34 10.94
N TYR A 122 -5.33 -5.34 10.29
CA TYR A 122 -5.18 -5.30 8.83
C TYR A 122 -4.36 -6.50 8.30
N ARG A 123 -3.27 -6.87 8.97
CA ARG A 123 -2.43 -8.04 8.63
C ARG A 123 -3.20 -9.37 8.63
N LYS A 124 -4.34 -9.45 9.31
CA LYS A 124 -5.18 -10.66 9.37
C LYS A 124 -6.26 -10.68 8.30
N THR A 125 -6.40 -9.63 7.50
CA THR A 125 -7.40 -9.55 6.43
C THR A 125 -7.03 -10.43 5.25
N THR A 126 -8.03 -10.86 4.49
CA THR A 126 -7.83 -11.57 3.22
C THR A 126 -7.10 -10.72 2.19
N GLU A 127 -7.37 -9.40 2.18
CA GLU A 127 -6.67 -8.43 1.33
C GLU A 127 -5.15 -8.48 1.55
N PHE A 128 -4.71 -8.38 2.81
CA PHE A 128 -3.28 -8.44 3.13
C PHE A 128 -2.66 -9.77 2.72
N ARG A 129 -3.37 -10.87 2.99
CA ARG A 129 -2.91 -12.21 2.61
C ARG A 129 -2.75 -12.36 1.09
N SER A 130 -3.74 -11.96 0.30
CA SER A 130 -3.67 -12.04 -1.17
C SER A 130 -2.54 -11.18 -1.74
N ALA A 131 -2.24 -10.04 -1.11
CA ALA A 131 -1.09 -9.22 -1.50
C ALA A 131 0.25 -9.91 -1.19
N CYS A 132 0.37 -10.59 -0.05
CA CYS A 132 1.54 -11.43 0.26
C CYS A 132 1.67 -12.59 -0.74
N GLU A 133 0.59 -13.25 -1.11
CA GLU A 133 0.59 -14.32 -2.13
C GLU A 133 1.04 -13.79 -3.50
N LEU A 134 0.58 -12.60 -3.90
CA LEU A 134 1.03 -11.92 -5.12
C LEU A 134 2.53 -11.61 -5.08
N LEU A 135 3.04 -11.13 -3.94
CA LEU A 135 4.46 -10.84 -3.73
C LEU A 135 5.35 -12.08 -3.95
N ILE A 136 4.88 -13.29 -3.60
CA ILE A 136 5.64 -14.54 -3.85
C ILE A 136 6.00 -14.68 -5.32
N THR A 137 5.10 -14.27 -6.21
CA THR A 137 5.37 -14.36 -7.65
C THR A 137 6.60 -13.53 -8.03
N TYR A 138 6.92 -12.47 -7.27
CA TYR A 138 8.06 -11.58 -7.44
C TYR A 138 9.31 -12.00 -6.65
N GLN A 139 9.35 -13.20 -6.05
CA GLN A 139 10.43 -13.60 -5.15
C GLN A 139 11.84 -13.49 -5.77
N SER A 140 12.01 -13.83 -7.06
CA SER A 140 13.28 -13.65 -7.76
C SER A 140 13.74 -12.19 -7.78
N ASP A 141 12.81 -11.28 -8.04
CA ASP A 141 13.04 -9.86 -8.20
C ASP A 141 13.40 -9.24 -6.84
N ILE A 142 12.70 -9.68 -5.79
CA ILE A 142 12.92 -9.32 -4.39
C ILE A 142 14.31 -9.74 -3.90
N ILE A 143 14.69 -11.00 -4.10
CA ILE A 143 16.01 -11.53 -3.67
C ILE A 143 17.15 -10.72 -4.30
N SER A 144 16.99 -10.29 -5.55
CA SER A 144 18.00 -9.50 -6.24
C SER A 144 18.13 -8.04 -5.74
N SER A 145 17.18 -7.56 -4.93
CA SER A 145 17.02 -6.13 -4.61
C SER A 145 17.71 -5.65 -3.32
N ASN A 146 18.58 -6.44 -2.68
CA ASN A 146 19.30 -6.08 -1.43
C ASN A 146 18.38 -5.50 -0.33
N ILE A 147 17.29 -6.22 -0.05
CA ILE A 147 16.23 -5.77 0.86
C ILE A 147 16.68 -5.88 2.33
N CYS A 148 16.19 -4.95 3.16
CA CYS A 148 16.38 -4.99 4.61
C CYS A 148 15.96 -6.35 5.21
N PRO A 149 16.81 -6.99 6.04
CA PRO A 149 16.50 -8.29 6.65
C PRO A 149 15.18 -8.32 7.45
N THR A 150 14.80 -7.21 8.10
CA THR A 150 13.54 -7.12 8.86
C THR A 150 12.32 -7.23 7.95
N VAL A 151 12.37 -6.56 6.78
CA VAL A 151 11.31 -6.63 5.77
C VAL A 151 11.24 -8.05 5.18
N LEU A 152 12.40 -8.65 4.90
CA LEU A 152 12.49 -10.03 4.40
C LEU A 152 11.88 -11.02 5.40
N ASN A 153 12.23 -10.92 6.68
CA ASN A 153 11.67 -11.78 7.72
C ASN A 153 10.15 -11.62 7.85
N MET A 154 9.63 -10.40 7.80
CA MET A 154 8.19 -10.15 7.90
C MET A 154 7.42 -10.74 6.71
N ILE A 155 8.00 -10.71 5.51
CA ILE A 155 7.49 -11.40 4.34
C ILE A 155 7.48 -12.90 4.63
N THR A 156 8.62 -13.50 4.99
CA THR A 156 8.74 -14.94 5.23
C THR A 156 7.80 -15.45 6.34
N GLU A 157 7.61 -14.70 7.43
CA GLU A 157 6.67 -15.03 8.51
C GLU A 157 5.21 -15.00 8.04
N SER A 158 4.87 -13.98 7.24
CA SER A 158 3.53 -13.87 6.68
C SER A 158 3.25 -15.05 5.72
N LEU A 159 4.28 -15.53 5.02
CA LEU A 159 4.23 -16.67 4.12
C LEU A 159 4.21 -18.03 4.85
N SER A 160 5.00 -18.24 5.90
CA SER A 160 5.04 -19.51 6.65
C SER A 160 3.75 -19.78 7.43
N SER A 161 3.03 -18.73 7.84
CA SER A 161 1.68 -18.84 8.39
C SER A 161 0.63 -19.40 7.39
N THR A 162 1.00 -19.48 6.11
CA THR A 162 0.19 -19.99 5.00
C THR A 162 0.30 -21.50 4.86
N GLU A 163 1.48 -22.09 5.14
CA GLU A 163 1.73 -23.54 5.01
C GLU A 163 1.13 -24.35 6.17
N SER A 164 0.99 -23.76 7.36
CA SER A 164 0.45 -24.46 8.54
C SER A 164 -1.08 -24.69 8.52
N ARG A 165 -1.78 -24.29 7.44
CA ARG A 165 -3.24 -24.43 7.31
C ARG A 165 -3.68 -25.34 6.16
N VAL A 166 -2.75 -26.05 5.52
CA VAL A 166 -3.02 -27.00 4.43
C VAL A 166 -2.86 -28.46 4.88
N HIS A 167 -2.74 -28.72 6.19
CA HIS A 167 -2.74 -30.06 6.78
C HIS A 167 -3.82 -30.19 7.86
#